data_AF-M8A9K3-F1
#
_entry.id   AF-M8A9K3-F1
#
_cell.length_a   1.000
_cell.length_b   1.000
_cell.length_c   1.000
_cell.angle_alpha   90.00
_cell.angle_beta   90.00
_cell.angle_gamma   90.00
#
_symmetry.space_group_name_H-M   'P 1'
#
loop_
_entity.id
_entity.type
_entity.pdbx_description
1 polymer ?
#
loop_
_entity_poly.entity_id
_entity_poly.type
_entity_poly.pdbx_seq_one_letter_code
_entity_poly.pdbx_strand_id
1 'polypeptide(L)'
;MATSGILIDKPSKLNCKELKTSTCKITKAGIGGPLIDFDGNFIGMNFYGLEETPYVPVNIISEVLKNFDAQGSVAVNDDHSPINRWPVPKPFWCYPTWHELEEEVDMEKELKYQRELY
;
A
#
# COMPACT_ATOMS: atom_id res chain seq x y z
N MET A 1 -0.61 -4.99 -12.08
CA MET A 1 -1.35 -4.17 -13.05
C MET A 1 -1.87 -2.94 -12.33
N ALA A 2 -1.43 -1.76 -12.71
CA ALA A 2 -2.02 -0.51 -12.24
C ALA A 2 -3.38 -0.31 -12.92
N THR A 3 -4.34 0.28 -12.22
CA THR A 3 -5.64 0.62 -12.80
C THR A 3 -5.95 2.09 -12.53
N SER A 4 -6.60 2.72 -13.49
CA SER A 4 -7.08 4.10 -13.36
C SER A 4 -8.53 4.12 -12.92
N GLY A 5 -8.90 5.16 -12.21
CA GLY A 5 -10.26 5.40 -11.76
C GLY A 5 -10.42 6.83 -11.26
N ILE A 6 -11.55 7.08 -10.64
CA ILE A 6 -11.88 8.36 -10.01
C ILE A 6 -12.12 8.15 -8.52
N LEU A 7 -11.86 9.19 -7.73
CA LEU A 7 -12.24 9.22 -6.33
C LEU A 7 -13.74 9.46 -6.23
N ILE A 8 -14.40 8.70 -5.35
CA ILE A 8 -15.83 8.86 -5.07
C ILE A 8 -15.95 9.48 -3.68
N ASP A 9 -16.70 10.58 -3.57
CA ASP A 9 -17.05 11.18 -2.29
C ASP A 9 -18.20 10.39 -1.62
N LYS A 10 -17.89 9.15 -1.29
CA LYS A 10 -18.80 8.21 -0.63
C LYS A 10 -18.01 7.42 0.41
N PRO A 11 -18.57 7.23 1.62
CA PRO A 11 -17.95 6.37 2.62
C PRO A 11 -17.82 4.95 2.08
N SER A 12 -16.73 4.27 2.45
CA SER A 12 -16.56 2.89 2.03
C SER A 12 -17.65 1.98 2.61
N LYS A 13 -17.92 0.85 1.94
CA LYS A 13 -18.81 -0.19 2.49
C LYS A 13 -18.21 -0.91 3.71
N LEU A 14 -16.93 -0.68 4.02
CA LEU A 14 -16.30 -1.21 5.23
C LEU A 14 -16.71 -0.36 6.44
N ASN A 15 -16.78 -0.98 7.62
CA ASN A 15 -17.16 -0.32 8.88
C ASN A 15 -16.07 0.61 9.44
N CYS A 16 -15.47 1.45 8.59
CA CYS A 16 -14.42 2.40 8.93
C CYS A 16 -14.69 3.73 8.20
N LYS A 17 -14.93 4.79 8.96
CA LYS A 17 -15.38 6.10 8.45
C LYS A 17 -14.26 6.90 7.81
N GLU A 18 -13.03 6.55 8.16
CA GLU A 18 -11.79 7.15 7.69
C GLU A 18 -11.48 6.71 6.25
N LEU A 19 -12.07 5.61 5.79
CA LEU A 19 -11.89 5.10 4.44
C LEU A 19 -12.74 5.87 3.44
N LYS A 20 -12.07 6.34 2.39
CA LYS A 20 -12.68 6.88 1.19
C LYS A 20 -12.77 5.81 0.11
N THR A 21 -13.47 6.10 -0.97
CA THR A 21 -13.75 5.12 -2.03
C THR A 21 -13.18 5.59 -3.37
N SER A 22 -12.69 4.65 -4.17
CA SER A 22 -12.28 4.88 -5.55
C SER A 22 -12.87 3.82 -6.49
N THR A 23 -12.97 4.15 -7.78
CA THR A 23 -13.37 3.17 -8.82
C THR A 23 -12.20 2.37 -9.37
N CYS A 24 -10.97 2.63 -8.91
CA CYS A 24 -9.79 1.87 -9.31
C CYS A 24 -10.01 0.40 -8.95
N LYS A 25 -9.86 -0.53 -9.88
CA LYS A 25 -10.02 -1.96 -9.59
C LYS A 25 -8.68 -2.53 -9.14
N ILE A 26 -8.64 -3.20 -8.00
CA ILE A 26 -7.43 -3.88 -7.54
C ILE A 26 -7.71 -5.36 -7.29
N THR A 27 -6.66 -6.17 -7.38
CA THR A 27 -6.70 -7.52 -6.83
C THR A 27 -6.35 -7.48 -5.34
N LYS A 28 -6.52 -8.60 -4.63
CA LYS A 28 -6.08 -8.72 -3.22
C LYS A 28 -4.58 -8.42 -3.03
N ALA A 29 -3.77 -8.64 -4.07
CA ALA A 29 -2.34 -8.31 -4.04
C ALA A 29 -2.05 -6.80 -4.04
N GLY A 30 -3.04 -5.96 -4.39
CA GLY A 30 -2.91 -4.50 -4.36
C GLY A 30 -3.18 -3.86 -2.99
N ILE A 31 -3.56 -4.66 -1.98
CA ILE A 31 -3.76 -4.16 -0.61
C ILE A 31 -2.44 -3.63 -0.07
N GLY A 32 -2.48 -2.46 0.56
CA GLY A 32 -1.28 -1.78 1.05
C GLY A 32 -0.48 -1.07 -0.04
N GLY A 33 -0.84 -1.25 -1.32
CA GLY A 33 -0.22 -0.55 -2.43
C GLY A 33 -0.62 0.93 -2.48
N PRO A 34 0.20 1.78 -3.12
CA PRO A 34 -0.08 3.20 -3.23
C PRO A 34 -1.26 3.48 -4.17
N LEU A 35 -2.03 4.51 -3.82
CA LEU A 35 -2.95 5.20 -4.70
C LEU A 35 -2.32 6.56 -5.06
N ILE A 36 -2.09 6.77 -6.34
CA ILE A 36 -1.37 7.92 -6.89
C ILE A 36 -2.23 8.59 -7.97
N ASP A 37 -2.19 9.92 -8.02
CA ASP A 37 -2.83 10.69 -9.10
C ASP A 37 -1.93 10.77 -10.35
N PHE A 38 -2.43 11.43 -11.40
CA PHE A 38 -1.69 11.56 -12.66
C PHE A 38 -0.46 12.47 -12.57
N ASP A 39 -0.37 13.30 -11.54
CA ASP A 39 0.81 14.14 -11.26
C ASP A 39 1.84 13.41 -10.39
N GLY A 40 1.56 12.16 -10.00
CA GLY A 40 2.43 11.34 -9.16
C GLY A 40 2.30 11.64 -7.66
N ASN A 41 1.29 12.39 -7.24
CA ASN A 41 1.06 12.67 -5.83
C ASN A 41 0.48 11.44 -5.13
N PHE A 42 0.99 11.14 -3.94
CA PHE A 42 0.48 10.07 -3.09
C PHE A 42 -0.84 10.47 -2.42
N ILE A 43 -1.93 9.87 -2.87
CA ILE A 43 -3.29 10.14 -2.40
C ILE A 43 -3.64 9.29 -1.17
N GLY A 44 -3.12 8.05 -1.12
CA GLY A 44 -3.42 7.13 -0.03
C GLY A 44 -2.97 5.71 -0.28
N MET A 45 -3.48 4.79 0.54
CA MET A 45 -3.12 3.37 0.51
C MET A 45 -4.36 2.49 0.31
N ASN A 46 -4.29 1.56 -0.63
CA ASN A 46 -5.44 0.80 -1.08
C ASN A 46 -5.85 -0.35 -0.13
N PHE A 47 -7.15 -0.59 -0.06
CA PHE A 47 -7.79 -1.76 0.54
C PHE A 47 -8.62 -2.48 -0.51
N TYR A 48 -8.75 -3.81 -0.37
CA TYR A 48 -9.53 -4.59 -1.31
C TYR A 48 -11.03 -4.47 -1.01
N GLY A 49 -11.81 -4.15 -2.03
CA GLY A 49 -13.27 -4.26 -2.03
C GLY A 49 -13.77 -4.92 -3.32
N LEU A 50 -14.93 -5.57 -3.24
CA LEU A 50 -15.49 -6.37 -4.34
C LEU A 50 -15.98 -5.52 -5.52
N GLU A 51 -16.61 -4.38 -5.25
CA GLU A 51 -17.20 -3.52 -6.29
C GLU A 51 -16.47 -2.18 -6.44
N GLU A 52 -15.95 -1.65 -5.34
CA GLU A 52 -15.22 -0.39 -5.24
C GLU A 52 -13.97 -0.65 -4.39
N THR A 53 -12.95 0.19 -4.53
CA THR A 53 -11.69 0.06 -3.78
C THR A 53 -11.65 1.12 -2.69
N PRO A 54 -11.85 0.74 -1.41
CA PRO A 54 -11.60 1.63 -0.29
C PRO A 54 -10.12 1.98 -0.21
N TYR A 55 -9.79 3.16 0.29
CA TYR A 55 -8.41 3.53 0.57
C TYR A 55 -8.33 4.41 1.82
N VAL A 56 -7.18 4.34 2.49
CA VAL A 56 -6.86 5.26 3.59
C VAL A 56 -6.22 6.51 2.99
N PRO A 57 -6.79 7.70 3.20
CA PRO A 57 -6.21 8.95 2.72
C PRO A 57 -4.86 9.29 3.36
N VAL A 58 -3.99 9.98 2.62
CA VAL A 58 -2.64 10.38 3.06
C VAL A 58 -2.63 11.17 4.38
N ASN A 59 -3.66 11.99 4.67
CA ASN A 59 -3.71 12.75 5.92
C ASN A 59 -3.82 11.84 7.15
N ILE A 60 -4.59 10.75 7.05
CA ILE A 60 -4.73 9.76 8.13
C ILE A 60 -3.42 8.97 8.28
N ILE A 61 -2.82 8.55 7.17
CA ILE A 61 -1.53 7.84 7.18
C ILE A 61 -0.46 8.72 7.85
N SER A 62 -0.39 10.00 7.48
CA SER A 62 0.58 10.95 8.03
C SER A 62 0.39 11.15 9.53
N GLU A 63 -0.86 11.21 10.01
CA GLU A 63 -1.15 11.32 11.44
C GLU A 63 -0.68 10.10 12.24
N VAL A 64 -0.93 8.90 11.72
CA VAL A 64 -0.45 7.65 12.35
C VAL A 64 1.08 7.60 12.35
N LEU A 65 1.72 7.98 11.25
CA LEU A 65 3.18 7.94 11.12
C LEU A 65 3.88 8.96 12.02
N LYS A 66 3.26 10.09 12.39
CA LYS A 66 3.83 11.02 13.38
C LYS A 66 4.09 10.34 14.73
N ASN A 67 3.29 9.34 15.08
CA ASN A 67 3.43 8.60 16.34
C ASN A 67 4.39 7.42 16.24
N PHE A 68 4.99 7.17 15.06
CA PHE A 68 5.88 6.03 14.86
C PHE A 68 7.17 6.16 15.68
N ASP A 69 7.73 7.37 15.75
CA ASP A 69 8.92 7.68 16.55
C ASP A 69 8.57 8.11 17.99
N ALA A 70 7.27 8.23 18.32
CA ALA A 70 6.85 8.63 19.65
C ALA A 70 7.14 7.50 20.66
N GLN A 71 7.79 7.86 21.77
CA GLN A 71 7.80 7.01 22.95
C GLN A 71 6.35 6.73 23.33
N GLY A 72 6.00 5.46 23.51
CA GLY A 72 4.63 5.11 23.86
C GLY A 72 4.25 5.76 25.17
N SER A 73 3.27 6.65 25.14
CA SER A 73 2.55 7.01 26.36
C SER A 73 1.68 5.82 26.73
N VAL A 74 2.22 4.90 27.52
CA VAL A 74 1.40 3.94 28.25
C VAL A 74 0.58 4.78 29.22
N ALA A 75 -0.74 4.58 29.28
CA ALA A 75 -1.50 5.03 30.44
C ALA A 75 -0.80 4.42 31.66
N VAL A 76 -0.20 5.25 32.50
CA VAL A 76 0.56 4.80 33.68
C VAL A 76 -0.44 4.10 34.60
N ASN A 77 -0.57 2.79 34.42
CA ASN A 77 -0.95 1.90 35.49
C ASN A 77 0.40 1.50 36.09
N ASP A 78 0.58 1.74 37.39
CA ASP A 78 1.78 1.49 38.20
C ASP A 78 2.17 0.00 38.29
N ASP A 79 1.98 -0.77 37.21
CA ASP A 79 2.33 -2.17 37.14
C ASP A 79 3.60 -2.30 36.27
N HIS A 80 4.68 -2.77 36.89
CA HIS A 80 6.03 -2.93 36.31
C HIS A 80 6.11 -3.98 35.18
N SER A 81 5.03 -4.17 34.44
CA SER A 81 4.94 -5.04 33.28
C SER A 81 5.85 -4.53 32.17
N PRO A 82 6.75 -5.37 31.61
CA PRO A 82 7.61 -4.96 30.51
C PRO A 82 6.76 -4.51 29.31
N ILE A 83 7.26 -3.47 28.64
CA ILE A 83 6.63 -2.84 27.48
C ILE A 83 6.48 -3.91 26.38
N ASN A 84 5.26 -4.40 26.14
CA ASN A 84 4.94 -5.35 25.06
C ASN A 84 4.95 -4.69 23.67
N ARG A 85 5.89 -3.78 23.40
CA ARG A 85 6.05 -3.16 22.08
C ARG A 85 7.08 -3.98 21.32
N TRP A 86 6.65 -4.57 20.21
CA TRP A 86 7.58 -5.20 19.27
C TRP A 86 8.61 -4.14 18.84
N PRO A 87 9.92 -4.38 18.97
CA PRO A 87 10.92 -3.43 18.51
C PRO A 87 10.77 -3.31 16.99
N VAL A 88 10.22 -2.20 16.53
CA VAL A 88 10.09 -1.93 15.11
C VAL A 88 11.46 -1.46 14.62
N PRO A 89 12.11 -2.18 13.68
CA PRO A 89 13.39 -1.74 13.12
C PRO A 89 13.27 -0.35 12.51
N LYS A 90 14.38 0.40 12.48
CA LYS A 90 14.41 1.67 11.75
C LYS A 90 14.03 1.41 10.28
N PRO A 91 13.09 2.18 9.71
CA PRO A 91 12.78 2.07 8.29
C PRO A 91 14.06 2.25 7.47
N PHE A 92 14.33 1.33 6.55
CA PHE A 92 15.41 1.47 5.59
C PHE A 92 14.92 1.04 4.22
N TRP A 93 15.36 1.74 3.18
CA TRP A 93 15.06 1.37 1.80
C TRP A 93 16.07 0.33 1.36
N CYS A 94 15.59 -0.83 0.91
CA CYS A 94 16.41 -1.86 0.29
C CYS A 94 16.02 -1.92 -1.18
N TYR A 95 16.91 -1.46 -2.06
CA TYR A 95 16.76 -1.72 -3.48
C TYR A 95 17.23 -3.15 -3.73
N PRO A 96 16.37 -4.04 -4.25
CA PRO A 96 16.82 -5.36 -4.64
C PRO A 96 17.88 -5.22 -5.73
N THR A 97 18.98 -5.95 -5.62
CA THR A 97 20.08 -5.98 -6.59
C THR A 97 19.67 -6.55 -7.97
N TRP A 98 18.42 -6.99 -8.15
CA TRP A 98 17.88 -7.51 -9.42
C TRP A 98 17.81 -6.47 -10.55
N HIS A 99 17.99 -5.18 -10.28
CA HIS A 99 18.01 -4.13 -11.31
C HIS A 99 19.33 -4.09 -12.13
N GLU A 100 20.37 -4.82 -11.71
CA GLU A 100 21.65 -4.88 -12.42
C GLU A 100 21.78 -6.08 -13.38
N LEU A 101 20.72 -6.87 -13.58
CA LEU A 101 20.73 -8.02 -14.49
C LEU A 101 19.65 -7.92 -15.57
N GLU A 102 20.14 -7.81 -16.81
CA GLU A 102 19.50 -8.09 -18.11
C GLU A 102 18.73 -6.94 -18.79
N GLU A 103 19.49 -6.02 -19.39
CA GLU A 103 19.05 -5.15 -20.49
C GLU A 103 18.80 -5.87 -21.83
N GLU A 104 18.78 -7.21 -21.89
CA GLU A 104 18.53 -7.96 -23.14
C GLU A 104 17.64 -9.20 -22.94
N VAL A 105 16.43 -9.01 -22.41
CA VAL A 105 15.38 -10.01 -22.65
C VAL A 105 14.93 -9.86 -24.11
N ASP A 106 15.43 -10.75 -24.97
CA ASP A 106 15.03 -10.87 -26.38
C ASP A 106 13.53 -11.20 -26.48
N MET A 107 12.75 -10.14 -26.65
CA MET A 107 11.29 -10.16 -26.77
C MET A 107 10.80 -11.05 -27.92
N GLU A 108 11.60 -11.31 -28.95
CA GLU A 108 11.22 -12.23 -30.04
C GLU A 108 11.22 -13.69 -29.56
N LYS A 109 12.13 -14.04 -28.65
CA LYS A 109 12.26 -15.39 -28.11
C LYS A 109 11.08 -15.75 -27.20
N GLU A 110 10.64 -14.79 -26.38
CA GLU A 110 9.46 -14.95 -25.51
C GLU A 110 8.18 -15.03 -26.34
N LEU A 111 8.03 -14.19 -27.37
CA LEU A 111 6.89 -14.24 -28.29
C LEU A 111 6.80 -15.57 -29.04
N LYS A 112 7.94 -16.16 -29.41
CA LYS A 112 7.98 -17.46 -30.07
C LYS A 112 7.58 -18.59 -29.14
N TYR A 113 8.05 -18.57 -27.89
CA TYR A 113 7.69 -19.56 -26.87
C TYR A 113 6.18 -19.54 -26.57
N GLN A 114 5.57 -18.36 -26.44
CA GLN A 114 4.13 -18.24 -26.20
C GLN A 114 3.28 -18.69 -27.39
N ARG A 115 3.83 -18.62 -28.62
CA ARG A 115 3.15 -19.08 -29.84
C ARG A 115 3.20 -20.59 -30.05
N GLU A 116 4.14 -21.29 -29.43
CA GLU A 116 4.27 -22.75 -29.53
C GLU A 116 3.42 -23.48 -28.46
N LEU A 117 2.82 -22.74 -27.51
CA LEU A 117 1.98 -23.27 -26.44
C LEU A 117 0.46 -23.22 -26.73
N TYR A 118 0.05 -22.73 -27.91
CA TYR A 118 -1.34 -22.71 -28.41
C TYR A 118 -1.40 -23.06 -29.89
#